data_AF-A0A735IGQ1-F1
#
_entry.id   AF-A0A735IGQ1-F1
#
_cell.length_a   1.000
_cell.length_b   1.000
_cell.length_c   1.000
_cell.angle_alpha   90.00
_cell.angle_beta   90.00
_cell.angle_gamma   90.00
#
_symmetry.space_group_name_H-M   'P 1'
#
loop_
_entity.id
_entity.type
_entity.pdbx_description
1 polymer ?
#
loop_
_entity_poly.entity_id
_entity_poly.type
_entity_poly.pdbx_seq_one_letter_code
_entity_poly.pdbx_strand_id
1 'polypeptide(L)'
;MTPEIILARTGIDVSNIEQGDEAWHRLRLGVITASEVHNVISRPKSGKKWTDMKMSYFLTLLAEVCTGVAPEVNARALAWGKQYEDDARTLFEFTTDVKVTGSPILFRDEGMRTACSPDGLCSDGRGLEL
;
A
#
# COMPACT_ATOMS: atom_id res chain seq x y z
N MET A 1 2.61 -10.73 -13.20
CA MET A 1 3.41 -9.91 -12.27
C MET A 1 4.19 -10.85 -11.36
N THR A 2 5.51 -10.73 -11.33
CA THR A 2 6.41 -11.62 -10.58
C THR A 2 7.52 -10.82 -9.89
N PRO A 3 8.16 -11.36 -8.85
CA PRO A 3 9.32 -10.75 -8.19
C PRO A 3 10.43 -10.33 -9.15
N GLU A 4 10.71 -11.13 -10.19
CA GLU A 4 11.76 -10.87 -11.17
C GLU A 4 11.48 -9.60 -11.99
N ILE A 5 10.20 -9.34 -12.30
CA ILE A 5 9.79 -8.12 -13.02
C ILE A 5 10.03 -6.89 -12.13
N ILE A 6 9.72 -6.98 -10.83
CA ILE A 6 9.96 -5.88 -9.88
C ILE A 6 11.45 -5.62 -9.75
N LEU A 7 12.24 -6.68 -9.57
CA LEU A 7 13.70 -6.59 -9.46
C LEU A 7 14.30 -5.97 -10.72
N ALA A 8 13.91 -6.42 -11.91
CA ALA A 8 14.43 -5.89 -13.17
C ALA A 8 14.11 -4.41 -13.38
N ARG A 9 12.97 -3.91 -12.88
CA ARG A 9 12.53 -2.52 -13.06
C ARG A 9 13.01 -1.56 -12.00
N THR A 10 13.21 -2.04 -10.78
CA THR A 10 13.43 -1.19 -9.61
C THR A 10 14.75 -1.48 -8.91
N GLY A 11 15.40 -2.61 -9.21
CA GLY A 11 16.57 -3.10 -8.48
C GLY A 11 16.24 -3.59 -7.07
N ILE A 12 14.95 -3.74 -6.73
CA ILE A 12 14.48 -4.18 -5.40
C ILE A 12 14.00 -5.61 -5.49
N ASP A 13 14.57 -6.48 -4.66
CA ASP A 13 14.05 -7.81 -4.42
C ASP A 13 12.85 -7.73 -3.45
N VAL A 14 11.65 -8.01 -3.98
CA VAL A 14 10.41 -7.88 -3.22
C VAL A 14 10.20 -9.02 -2.21
N SER A 15 10.92 -10.14 -2.31
CA SER A 15 10.67 -11.29 -1.41
C SER A 15 11.20 -11.08 0.00
N ASN A 16 12.06 -10.07 0.20
CA ASN A 16 12.77 -9.82 1.45
C ASN A 16 12.52 -8.41 2.00
N ILE A 17 11.38 -7.78 1.66
CA ILE A 17 11.01 -6.45 2.18
C ILE A 17 9.85 -6.56 3.16
N GLU A 18 9.89 -5.75 4.21
CA GLU A 18 8.82 -5.62 5.18
C GLU A 18 8.04 -4.31 5.00
N GLN A 19 6.80 -4.30 5.50
CA GLN A 19 5.96 -3.11 5.48
C GLN A 19 6.59 -1.99 6.33
N GLY A 20 6.79 -0.83 5.71
CA GLY A 20 7.44 0.33 6.34
C GLY A 20 8.96 0.40 6.14
N ASP A 21 9.58 -0.54 5.42
CA ASP A 21 10.98 -0.42 5.01
C ASP A 21 11.17 0.70 3.97
N GLU A 22 12.40 1.22 3.87
CA GLU A 22 12.75 2.20 2.82
C GLU A 22 12.45 1.65 1.41
N ALA A 23 12.83 0.40 1.15
CA ALA A 23 12.55 -0.25 -0.14
C ALA A 23 11.04 -0.38 -0.41
N TRP A 24 10.23 -0.63 0.62
CA TRP A 24 8.77 -0.66 0.53
C TRP A 24 8.21 0.72 0.17
N HIS A 25 8.71 1.79 0.79
CA HIS A 25 8.35 3.16 0.42
C HIS A 25 8.70 3.49 -1.04
N ARG A 26 9.90 3.09 -1.50
CA ARG A 26 10.30 3.33 -2.89
C ARG A 26 9.42 2.62 -3.91
N LEU A 27 8.98 1.39 -3.62
CA LEU A 27 8.07 0.65 -4.51
C LEU A 27 6.69 1.29 -4.63
N ARG A 28 6.32 2.20 -3.73
CA ARG A 28 5.01 2.87 -3.71
C ARG A 28 5.00 4.23 -4.41
N LEU A 29 6.16 4.77 -4.76
CA LEU A 29 6.28 6.10 -5.37
C LEU A 29 5.49 6.19 -6.67
N GLY A 30 4.51 7.09 -6.72
CA GLY A 30 3.68 7.30 -7.91
C GLY A 30 2.69 6.18 -8.19
N VAL A 31 2.50 5.24 -7.26
CA VAL A 31 1.60 4.09 -7.39
C VAL A 31 0.28 4.41 -6.71
N ILE A 32 -0.83 4.06 -7.36
CA ILE A 32 -2.16 4.17 -6.74
C ILE A 32 -2.29 3.05 -5.70
N THR A 33 -2.33 3.41 -4.43
CA THR A 33 -2.40 2.48 -3.30
C THR A 33 -3.83 2.31 -2.79
N ALA A 34 -4.13 1.16 -2.17
CA ALA A 34 -5.45 0.87 -1.61
C ALA A 34 -5.93 1.93 -0.60
N SER A 35 -5.06 2.40 0.30
CA SER A 35 -5.39 3.42 1.31
C SER A 35 -5.84 4.75 0.70
N GLU A 36 -5.32 5.12 -0.47
CA GLU A 36 -5.57 6.42 -1.11
C GLU A 36 -6.54 6.34 -2.31
N VAL A 37 -7.00 5.14 -2.71
CA VAL A 37 -7.84 4.98 -3.90
C VAL A 37 -9.19 5.71 -3.78
N HIS A 38 -9.65 5.97 -2.56
CA HIS A 38 -10.85 6.75 -2.27
C HIS A 38 -10.78 8.16 -2.88
N ASN A 39 -9.58 8.76 -3.00
CA ASN A 39 -9.35 10.02 -3.70
C ASN A 39 -9.64 9.91 -5.21
N VAL A 40 -9.16 8.82 -5.83
CA VAL A 40 -9.26 8.56 -7.27
C VAL A 40 -10.71 8.37 -7.71
N ILE A 41 -11.49 7.63 -6.93
CA ILE A 41 -12.90 7.32 -7.24
C ILE A 41 -13.87 8.40 -6.77
N SER A 42 -13.40 9.42 -6.05
CA SER A 42 -14.24 10.50 -5.54
C SER A 42 -14.98 11.23 -6.67
N ARG A 43 -16.24 11.59 -6.40
CA ARG A 43 -17.15 12.21 -7.37
C ARG A 43 -17.64 13.57 -6.87
N PRO A 44 -17.79 14.57 -7.74
CA PRO A 44 -18.36 15.85 -7.33
C PRO A 44 -19.87 15.68 -7.04
N LYS A 45 -20.41 16.56 -6.20
CA LYS A 45 -21.87 16.60 -5.93
C LYS A 45 -22.68 16.94 -7.19
N SER A 46 -22.11 17.73 -8.10
CA SER A 46 -22.71 18.10 -9.38
C SER A 46 -21.63 18.38 -10.44
N GLY A 47 -22.01 18.25 -11.72
CA GLY A 47 -21.10 18.48 -12.85
C GLY A 47 -20.09 17.35 -13.11
N LYS A 48 -19.03 17.66 -13.86
CA LYS A 48 -18.03 16.69 -14.34
C LYS A 48 -16.59 17.00 -13.92
N LYS A 49 -16.37 18.07 -13.15
CA LYS A 49 -15.03 18.45 -12.67
C LYS A 49 -14.53 17.44 -11.64
N TRP A 50 -13.22 17.27 -11.55
CA TRP A 50 -12.63 16.50 -10.45
C TRP A 50 -12.83 17.23 -9.13
N THR A 51 -12.94 16.47 -8.05
CA THR A 51 -12.95 17.01 -6.69
C THR A 51 -11.56 17.54 -6.34
N ASP A 52 -11.49 18.47 -5.37
CA ASP A 52 -10.22 19.01 -4.90
C ASP A 52 -9.32 17.91 -4.33
N MET A 53 -9.92 16.93 -3.64
CA MET A 53 -9.21 15.78 -3.08
C MET A 53 -8.61 14.87 -4.17
N LYS A 54 -9.33 14.64 -5.28
CA LYS A 54 -8.80 13.91 -6.43
C LYS A 54 -7.67 14.67 -7.12
N MET A 55 -7.83 15.98 -7.29
CA MET A 55 -6.79 16.85 -7.87
C MET A 55 -5.53 16.88 -6.98
N SER A 56 -5.71 16.97 -5.66
CA SER A 56 -4.62 16.94 -4.68
C SER A 56 -3.83 15.63 -4.78
N TYR A 57 -4.51 14.48 -4.70
CA TYR A 57 -3.83 13.18 -4.81
C TYR A 57 -3.16 12.97 -6.17
N PHE A 58 -3.78 13.45 -7.26
CA PHE A 58 -3.15 13.44 -8.58
C PHE A 58 -1.82 14.19 -8.61
N LEU A 59 -1.77 15.40 -8.01
CA LEU A 59 -0.54 16.18 -7.93
C LEU A 59 0.49 15.53 -6.99
N THR A 60 0.06 14.91 -5.89
CA THR A 60 0.94 14.14 -5.00
C THR A 60 1.65 13.01 -5.74
N LEU A 61 0.90 12.15 -6.46
CA LEU A 61 1.50 11.05 -7.22
C LEU A 61 2.44 11.55 -8.31
N LEU A 62 2.10 12.65 -9.00
CA LEU A 62 3.00 13.25 -9.99
C LEU A 62 4.29 13.79 -9.34
N ALA A 63 4.18 14.41 -8.17
CA ALA A 63 5.33 14.90 -7.43
C ALA A 63 6.26 13.74 -7.05
N GLU A 64 5.73 12.65 -6.48
CA GLU A 64 6.51 11.45 -6.13
C GLU A 64 7.28 10.88 -7.33
N VAL A 65 6.66 10.82 -8.51
CA VAL A 65 7.33 10.38 -9.74
C VAL A 65 8.45 11.32 -10.15
N CYS A 66 8.21 12.63 -10.11
CA CYS A 66 9.16 13.65 -10.56
C CYS A 66 10.33 13.85 -9.59
N THR A 67 10.11 13.67 -8.29
CA THR A 67 11.12 13.91 -7.25
C THR A 67 11.80 12.64 -6.78
N GLY A 68 11.19 11.47 -7.00
CA GLY A 68 11.66 10.19 -6.47
C GLY A 68 11.55 10.08 -4.94
N VAL A 69 10.79 10.97 -4.29
CA VAL A 69 10.60 10.97 -2.83
C VAL A 69 9.13 11.22 -2.47
N ALA A 70 8.66 10.53 -1.44
CA ALA A 70 7.40 10.83 -0.78
C ALA A 70 7.70 11.44 0.59
N PRO A 71 7.02 12.52 1.00
CA PRO A 71 7.20 13.08 2.32
C PRO A 71 6.75 12.06 3.38
N GLU A 72 7.59 11.87 4.39
CA GLU A 72 7.25 10.98 5.50
C GLU A 72 6.13 11.60 6.33
N VAL A 73 4.98 10.93 6.37
CA VAL A 73 3.85 11.35 7.22
C VAL A 73 4.07 10.75 8.59
N ASN A 74 4.78 11.48 9.45
CA ASN A 74 4.99 11.07 10.84
C ASN A 74 3.74 11.38 11.70
N ALA A 75 2.70 10.55 11.54
CA ALA A 75 1.49 10.62 12.34
C ALA A 75 1.57 9.67 13.54
N ARG A 76 1.13 10.14 14.72
CA ARG A 76 1.03 9.31 15.94
C ARG A 76 0.24 8.03 15.72
N ALA A 77 -0.77 8.07 14.84
CA ALA A 77 -1.57 6.91 14.48
C ALA A 77 -0.77 5.82 13.75
N LEU A 78 0.14 6.20 12.84
CA LEU A 78 0.98 5.23 12.11
C LEU A 78 1.99 4.57 13.03
N ALA A 79 2.60 5.34 13.94
CA ALA A 79 3.50 4.79 14.95
C ALA A 79 2.79 3.81 15.89
N TRP A 80 1.55 4.13 16.30
CA TRP A 80 0.72 3.23 17.09
C TRP A 80 0.36 1.95 16.31
N GLY A 81 -0.07 2.07 15.05
CA GLY A 81 -0.38 0.92 14.21
C GLY A 81 0.80 -0.04 14.13
N LYS A 82 2.00 0.47 13.78
CA LYS A 82 3.23 -0.33 13.71
C LYS A 82 3.57 -1.01 15.05
N GLN A 83 3.30 -0.36 16.18
CA GLN A 83 3.60 -0.93 17.49
C GLN A 83 2.69 -2.11 17.86
N TYR A 84 1.43 -2.10 17.42
CA TYR A 84 0.41 -3.06 17.87
C TYR A 84 -0.07 -4.03 16.78
N GLU A 85 0.47 -3.96 15.57
CA GLU A 85 0.06 -4.81 14.44
C GLU A 85 0.25 -6.30 14.74
N ASP A 86 1.37 -6.69 15.36
CA ASP A 86 1.66 -8.08 15.72
C ASP A 86 0.69 -8.62 16.79
N ASP A 87 0.36 -7.79 17.79
CA ASP A 87 -0.62 -8.13 18.83
C ASP A 87 -2.02 -8.29 18.22
N ALA A 88 -2.40 -7.37 17.33
CA ALA A 88 -3.69 -7.41 16.63
C ALA A 88 -3.81 -8.67 15.75
N ARG A 89 -2.75 -9.00 15.01
CA ARG A 89 -2.66 -10.21 14.19
C ARG A 89 -2.75 -11.47 15.04
N THR A 90 -2.01 -11.54 16.14
CA THR A 90 -2.03 -12.69 17.07
C THR A 90 -3.43 -12.91 17.65
N LEU A 91 -4.11 -11.84 18.05
CA LEU A 91 -5.47 -11.90 18.54
C LEU A 91 -6.46 -12.33 17.44
N PHE A 92 -6.30 -11.81 16.23
CA PHE A 92 -7.11 -12.21 15.08
C PHE A 92 -6.95 -13.71 14.79
N GLU A 93 -5.71 -14.22 14.69
CA GLU A 93 -5.46 -15.65 14.47
C GLU A 93 -6.09 -16.52 15.57
N PHE A 94 -5.94 -16.12 16.83
CA PHE A 94 -6.49 -16.87 17.98
C PHE A 94 -8.02 -16.91 17.97
N THR A 95 -8.66 -15.80 17.62
CA THR A 95 -10.13 -15.69 17.66
C THR A 95 -10.82 -16.30 16.45
N THR A 96 -10.14 -16.33 15.30
CA THR A 96 -10.72 -16.80 14.04
C THR A 96 -10.28 -18.21 13.64
N ASP A 97 -9.24 -18.74 14.29
CA ASP A 97 -8.58 -20.02 13.94
C ASP A 97 -8.11 -20.05 12.46
N VAL A 98 -7.73 -18.89 11.93
CA VAL A 98 -7.17 -18.72 10.58
C VAL A 98 -5.74 -18.22 10.72
N LYS A 99 -4.80 -18.87 10.01
CA LYS A 99 -3.39 -18.45 10.00
C LYS A 99 -3.16 -17.31 9.03
N VAL A 100 -2.32 -16.36 9.41
CA VAL A 100 -2.01 -15.16 8.67
C VAL A 100 -0.52 -15.17 8.33
N THR A 101 -0.23 -15.00 7.05
CA THR A 101 1.14 -14.85 6.54
C THR A 101 1.39 -13.40 6.14
N GLY A 102 2.57 -12.88 6.43
CA GLY A 102 2.97 -11.55 5.94
C GLY A 102 2.99 -11.49 4.42
N SER A 103 2.73 -10.31 3.86
CA SER A 103 2.75 -10.08 2.43
C SER A 103 3.59 -8.85 2.10
N PRO A 104 4.43 -8.89 1.06
CA PRO A 104 5.03 -7.66 0.55
C PRO A 104 3.96 -6.83 -0.19
N ILE A 105 4.39 -5.71 -0.81
CA ILE A 105 3.51 -5.00 -1.74
C ILE A 105 3.11 -5.88 -2.94
N LEU A 106 1.82 -5.89 -3.23
CA LEU A 106 1.23 -6.64 -4.33
C LEU A 106 0.76 -5.68 -5.41
N PHE A 107 1.40 -5.75 -6.58
CA PHE A 107 0.96 -5.02 -7.77
C PHE A 107 -0.10 -5.82 -8.51
N ARG A 108 -1.14 -5.13 -8.98
CA ARG A 108 -2.23 -5.76 -9.75
C ARG A 108 -1.74 -6.38 -11.05
N ASP A 109 -0.83 -5.71 -11.73
CA ASP A 109 -0.34 -6.06 -13.06
C ASP A 109 1.10 -5.56 -13.28
N GLU A 110 1.67 -5.94 -14.42
CA GLU A 110 3.04 -5.58 -14.80
C GLU A 110 3.19 -4.08 -15.11
N GLY A 111 2.11 -3.30 -15.18
CA GLY A 111 2.18 -1.85 -15.30
C GLY A 111 2.68 -1.17 -14.02
N MET A 112 2.64 -1.86 -12.88
CA MET A 112 3.05 -1.33 -11.56
C MET A 112 2.36 -0.02 -11.17
N ARG A 113 1.17 0.26 -11.72
CA ARG A 113 0.45 1.52 -11.49
C ARG A 113 -0.55 1.46 -10.33
N THR A 114 -0.93 0.25 -9.94
CA THR A 114 -1.89 0.01 -8.85
C THR A 114 -1.37 -1.12 -7.96
N ALA A 115 -1.43 -0.93 -6.65
CA ALA A 115 -0.95 -1.90 -5.67
C ALA A 115 -1.70 -1.81 -4.34
N CYS A 116 -1.61 -2.88 -3.56
CA CYS A 116 -1.95 -2.89 -2.14
C CYS A 116 -0.82 -3.54 -1.33
N SER A 117 -0.79 -3.30 -0.03
CA SER A 117 0.09 -3.97 0.93
C SER A 117 -0.82 -4.53 2.02
N PRO A 118 -1.38 -5.73 1.82
CA PRO A 118 -2.25 -6.34 2.82
C PRO A 118 -1.47 -6.58 4.11
N ASP A 119 -2.07 -6.33 5.26
CA ASP A 119 -1.43 -6.60 6.55
C ASP A 119 -1.21 -8.11 6.75
N GLY A 120 -1.99 -8.94 6.06
CA GLY A 120 -1.67 -10.34 5.86
C GLY A 120 -2.52 -11.08 4.82
N LEU A 121 -2.07 -12.29 4.50
CA LEU A 121 -2.78 -13.26 3.67
C LEU A 121 -3.20 -14.45 4.54
N CYS A 122 -4.50 -14.71 4.57
CA CYS A 122 -5.13 -15.71 5.40
C CYS A 122 -5.08 -17.11 4.76
N SER A 123 -4.95 -18.16 5.58
CA SER A 123 -4.90 -19.56 5.13
C SER A 123 -6.19 -20.04 4.47
N ASP A 124 -7.30 -19.32 4.64
CA ASP A 124 -8.59 -19.57 3.99
C ASP A 124 -8.72 -18.91 2.60
N GLY A 125 -7.65 -18.28 2.11
CA GLY A 125 -7.58 -17.63 0.81
C GLY A 125 -8.07 -16.18 0.78
N ARG A 126 -8.39 -15.58 1.94
CA ARG A 126 -8.77 -14.17 2.05
C ARG A 126 -7.57 -13.26 2.32
N GLY A 127 -7.73 -11.97 2.05
CA GLY A 127 -6.80 -10.94 2.53
C GLY A 127 -7.24 -10.40 3.89
N LEU A 128 -6.28 -9.81 4.61
CA LEU A 128 -6.50 -9.15 5.90
C LEU A 128 -6.07 -7.68 5.84
N GLU A 129 -6.88 -6.83 6.46
CA GLU A 129 -6.59 -5.44 6.81
C GLU A 129 -6.84 -5.30 8.32
N LEU A 130 -5.89 -4.74 9.06
CA LEU A 130 -5.94 -4.56 10.52
C LEU A 130 -5.99 -3.09 10.92
#